data_AF-A0A2I4AL90-F1
#
_entry.id   AF-A0A2I4AL90-F1
#
_cell.length_a   1.000
_cell.length_b   1.000
_cell.length_c   1.000
_cell.angle_alpha   90.00
_cell.angle_beta   90.00
_cell.angle_gamma   90.00
#
_symmetry.space_group_name_H-M   'P 1'
#
loop_
_entity.id
_entity.type
_entity.pdbx_description
1 polymer ?
#
loop_
_entity_poly.entity_id
_entity_poly.type
_entity_poly.pdbx_seq_one_letter_code
_entity_poly.pdbx_strand_id
1 'polypeptide(L)'
;MTLETYGPPLQTGGTTWMQEIVTLISSRGDPHLSQTVPNWTRAPWLEQYYCADFLKASSSRPRVLTTHLPHPLLSPALQASKARVIYVSRNPKDVLVSFYHFHRMANFLPEAGSFSAFLHQFLEGKLHYGSWFDHIKGWTSQASDLNLLHVTYEKMSMVKMSLYLLLVLVLFCFFVSLPA
;
A
#
# COMPACT_ATOMS: atom_id res chain seq x y z
N MET A 1 -17.09 24.35 -20.29
CA MET A 1 -17.39 23.57 -19.08
C MET A 1 -16.14 22.77 -18.76
N THR A 2 -15.36 23.31 -17.84
CA THR A 2 -13.93 23.02 -17.63
C THR A 2 -13.73 21.70 -16.89
N LEU A 3 -12.98 20.79 -17.51
CA LEU A 3 -12.41 19.59 -16.91
C LEU A 3 -11.13 19.99 -16.15
N GLU A 4 -11.28 20.57 -14.97
CA GLU A 4 -10.17 20.79 -14.04
C GLU A 4 -10.62 20.37 -12.64
N THR A 5 -10.11 19.24 -12.16
CA THR A 5 -9.84 18.89 -10.74
C THR A 5 -9.63 17.38 -10.59
N TYR A 6 -8.55 16.85 -11.17
CA TYR A 6 -7.90 15.68 -10.61
C TYR A 6 -6.41 15.98 -10.57
N GLY A 7 -5.96 16.51 -9.43
CA GLY A 7 -4.54 16.68 -9.15
C GLY A 7 -3.80 15.35 -9.27
N PRO A 8 -2.50 15.37 -9.58
CA PRO A 8 -1.71 14.14 -9.73
C PRO A 8 -1.80 13.29 -8.45
N PRO A 9 -1.83 11.95 -8.57
CA PRO A 9 -1.81 11.07 -7.41
C PRO A 9 -0.59 11.40 -6.55
N LEU A 10 -0.80 11.66 -5.26
CA LEU A 10 0.29 11.87 -4.32
C LEU A 10 1.24 10.65 -4.38
N GLN A 11 2.48 10.90 -4.78
CA GLN A 11 3.54 9.90 -4.82
C GLN A 11 3.88 9.49 -3.39
N THR A 12 3.48 8.28 -2.99
CA THR A 12 3.70 7.72 -1.65
C THR A 12 4.82 6.68 -1.72
N GLY A 13 5.93 6.93 -1.02
CA GLY A 13 7.26 6.39 -1.36
C GLY A 13 7.48 4.88 -1.19
N GLY A 14 6.63 4.15 -0.44
CA GLY A 14 6.75 2.69 -0.30
C GLY A 14 5.80 1.90 -1.20
N THR A 15 4.53 2.33 -1.29
CA THR A 15 3.46 1.64 -2.03
C THR A 15 3.74 1.71 -3.50
N THR A 16 3.93 2.94 -3.96
CA THR A 16 4.05 3.28 -5.37
C THR A 16 5.26 2.53 -5.92
N TRP A 17 6.38 2.53 -5.18
CA TRP A 17 7.56 1.76 -5.56
C TRP A 17 7.28 0.26 -5.68
N MET A 18 6.62 -0.35 -4.70
CA MET A 18 6.30 -1.78 -4.79
C MET A 18 5.26 -2.07 -5.88
N GLN A 19 4.28 -1.20 -6.11
CA GLN A 19 3.33 -1.32 -7.22
C GLN A 19 4.05 -1.27 -8.58
N GLU A 20 5.03 -0.37 -8.75
CA GLU A 20 5.86 -0.32 -9.95
C GLU A 20 6.71 -1.57 -10.11
N ILE A 21 7.41 -2.01 -9.05
CA ILE A 21 8.23 -3.23 -9.06
C ILE A 21 7.38 -4.45 -9.43
N VAL A 22 6.23 -4.63 -8.78
CA VAL A 22 5.33 -5.76 -9.05
C VAL A 22 4.71 -5.66 -10.45
N THR A 23 4.41 -4.46 -10.93
CA THR A 23 3.95 -4.24 -12.31
C THR A 23 5.01 -4.71 -13.29
N LEU A 24 6.26 -4.26 -13.15
CA LEU A 24 7.36 -4.63 -14.03
C LEU A 24 7.66 -6.13 -13.98
N ILE A 25 7.65 -6.75 -12.80
CA ILE A 25 7.83 -8.21 -12.65
C ILE A 25 6.72 -8.95 -13.40
N SER A 26 5.47 -8.51 -13.24
CA SER A 26 4.31 -9.13 -13.90
C SER A 26 4.35 -8.98 -15.42
N SER A 27 4.87 -7.85 -15.91
CA SER A 27 5.08 -7.56 -17.33
C SER A 27 6.39 -8.11 -17.90
N ARG A 28 7.13 -8.96 -17.16
CA ARG A 28 8.44 -9.50 -17.55
C ARG A 28 9.46 -8.42 -17.95
N GLY A 29 9.40 -7.27 -17.28
CA GLY A 29 10.29 -6.12 -17.49
C GLY A 29 9.81 -5.11 -18.53
N ASP A 30 8.64 -5.31 -19.16
CA ASP A 30 8.07 -4.34 -20.10
C ASP A 30 7.52 -3.09 -19.36
N PRO A 31 8.07 -1.88 -19.58
CA PRO A 31 7.61 -0.66 -18.94
C PRO A 31 6.34 -0.06 -19.57
N HIS A 32 5.82 -0.63 -20.66
CA HIS A 32 4.67 -0.04 -21.37
C HIS A 32 3.47 0.18 -20.44
N LEU A 33 3.15 -0.79 -19.57
CA LEU A 33 2.02 -0.67 -18.65
C LEU A 33 2.26 0.37 -17.55
N SER A 34 3.47 0.47 -17.00
CA SER A 34 3.75 1.47 -15.96
C SER A 34 3.73 2.90 -16.49
N GLN A 35 4.03 3.08 -17.79
CA GLN A 35 4.04 4.38 -18.45
C GLN A 35 2.67 4.81 -19.00
N THR A 36 1.82 3.87 -19.42
CA THR A 36 0.56 4.18 -20.10
C THR A 36 -0.67 4.06 -19.20
N VAL A 37 -0.61 3.23 -18.16
CA VAL A 37 -1.74 2.96 -17.27
C VAL A 37 -1.48 3.56 -15.90
N PRO A 38 -2.41 4.39 -15.36
CA PRO A 38 -2.28 4.92 -14.02
C PRO A 38 -2.15 3.83 -12.96
N ASN A 39 -1.36 4.10 -11.93
CA ASN A 39 -1.00 3.14 -10.90
C ASN A 39 -2.22 2.56 -10.15
N TRP A 40 -3.21 3.39 -9.83
CA TRP A 40 -4.45 2.93 -9.17
C TRP A 40 -5.30 1.99 -10.03
N THR A 41 -5.13 1.99 -11.36
CA THR A 41 -5.79 1.05 -12.26
C THR A 41 -5.02 -0.27 -12.35
N ARG A 42 -3.68 -0.23 -12.25
CA ARG A 42 -2.84 -1.44 -12.27
C ARG A 42 -2.89 -2.22 -10.97
N ALA A 43 -2.95 -1.52 -9.84
CA ALA A 43 -2.92 -2.09 -8.50
C ALA A 43 -3.96 -1.40 -7.61
N PRO A 44 -5.27 -1.59 -7.87
CA PRO A 44 -6.33 -0.91 -7.14
C PRO A 44 -6.33 -1.26 -5.65
N TRP A 45 -6.84 -0.32 -4.87
CA TRP A 45 -6.94 -0.41 -3.42
C TRP A 45 -8.23 -1.12 -3.01
N LEU A 46 -8.14 -2.15 -2.16
CA LEU A 46 -9.30 -2.92 -1.70
C LEU A 46 -10.32 -2.07 -0.94
N GLU A 47 -9.87 -1.03 -0.24
CA GLU A 47 -10.70 -0.17 0.59
C GLU A 47 -11.45 0.90 -0.22
N GLN A 48 -11.14 1.03 -1.50
CA GLN A 48 -11.77 2.02 -2.36
C GLN A 48 -13.08 1.48 -2.94
N TYR A 49 -14.10 2.34 -2.97
CA TYR A 49 -15.45 2.00 -3.42
C TYR A 49 -15.49 1.40 -4.84
N TYR A 50 -14.59 1.82 -5.72
CA TYR A 50 -14.53 1.35 -7.11
C TYR A 50 -13.89 -0.03 -7.28
N CYS A 51 -13.24 -0.58 -6.24
CA CYS A 51 -12.48 -1.83 -6.35
C CYS A 51 -13.38 -3.01 -6.72
N ALA A 52 -14.57 -3.10 -6.13
CA ALA A 52 -15.50 -4.20 -6.39
C ALA A 52 -15.92 -4.26 -7.87
N ASP A 53 -16.24 -3.12 -8.46
CA ASP A 53 -16.65 -3.06 -9.86
C ASP A 53 -15.47 -3.26 -10.81
N PHE A 54 -14.29 -2.75 -10.45
CA PHE A 54 -13.04 -3.07 -11.16
C PHE A 54 -12.77 -4.58 -11.18
N LEU A 55 -12.91 -5.26 -10.03
CA LEU A 55 -12.68 -6.71 -9.92
C LEU A 55 -13.69 -7.55 -10.71
N LYS A 56 -14.93 -7.05 -10.91
CA LYS A 56 -15.94 -7.69 -11.76
C LYS A 56 -15.65 -7.46 -13.24
N ALA A 57 -15.26 -6.24 -13.62
CA ALA A 57 -15.00 -5.88 -15.01
C ALA A 57 -13.68 -6.45 -15.54
N SER A 58 -12.69 -6.62 -14.66
CA SER A 58 -11.36 -7.10 -15.02
C SER A 58 -11.26 -8.63 -14.96
N SER A 59 -11.10 -9.25 -16.14
CA SER A 59 -10.86 -10.67 -16.32
C SER A 59 -9.37 -11.06 -16.34
N SER A 60 -8.46 -10.08 -16.33
CA SER A 60 -7.03 -10.35 -16.49
C SER A 60 -6.42 -11.03 -15.24
N ARG A 61 -5.53 -11.99 -15.48
CA ARG A 61 -4.73 -12.69 -14.47
C ARG A 61 -3.26 -12.67 -14.91
N PRO A 62 -2.28 -12.44 -14.01
CA PRO A 62 -2.39 -12.14 -12.58
C PRO A 62 -3.11 -10.82 -12.27
N ARG A 63 -3.79 -10.73 -11.12
CA ARG A 63 -4.25 -9.45 -10.57
C ARG A 63 -3.30 -9.00 -9.49
N VAL A 64 -2.95 -7.71 -9.52
CA VAL A 64 -2.24 -7.03 -8.44
C VAL A 64 -3.27 -6.20 -7.69
N LEU A 65 -3.34 -6.38 -6.38
CA LEU A 65 -4.24 -5.63 -5.51
C LEU A 65 -3.44 -5.07 -4.34
N THR A 66 -3.85 -3.90 -3.87
CA THR A 66 -3.18 -3.16 -2.80
C THR A 66 -4.14 -2.97 -1.64
N THR A 67 -3.64 -2.99 -0.41
CA THR A 67 -4.45 -2.78 0.80
C THR A 67 -3.60 -2.33 1.97
N HIS A 68 -4.21 -1.50 2.83
CA HIS A 68 -3.82 -1.12 4.17
C HIS A 68 -4.66 -1.82 5.26
N LEU A 69 -5.54 -2.76 4.90
CA LEU A 69 -6.40 -3.42 5.88
C LEU A 69 -5.55 -4.30 6.82
N PRO A 70 -5.91 -4.35 8.11
CA PRO A 70 -5.27 -5.21 9.07
C PRO A 70 -5.50 -6.69 8.73
N HIS A 71 -4.50 -7.52 9.04
CA HIS A 71 -4.48 -8.96 8.75
C HIS A 71 -5.80 -9.69 9.08
N PRO A 72 -6.44 -9.52 10.25
CA PRO A 72 -7.63 -10.28 10.60
C PRO A 72 -8.83 -10.10 9.66
N LEU A 73 -8.90 -8.97 8.93
CA LEU A 73 -9.99 -8.74 7.97
C LEU A 73 -9.79 -9.50 6.66
N LEU A 74 -8.55 -9.82 6.31
CA LEU A 74 -8.21 -10.48 5.05
C LEU A 74 -7.84 -11.95 5.23
N SER A 75 -7.32 -12.34 6.39
CA SER A 75 -6.73 -13.66 6.63
C SER A 75 -7.63 -14.83 6.21
N PRO A 76 -8.96 -14.85 6.48
CA PRO A 76 -9.79 -15.98 6.05
C PRO A 76 -9.86 -16.12 4.53
N ALA A 77 -9.96 -15.00 3.82
CA ALA A 77 -10.01 -14.99 2.36
C ALA A 77 -8.65 -15.39 1.75
N LEU A 78 -7.55 -15.01 2.39
CA LEU A 78 -6.20 -15.31 1.91
C LEU A 78 -5.81 -16.76 2.11
N GLN A 79 -6.12 -17.33 3.27
CA GLN A 79 -5.90 -18.74 3.57
C GLN A 79 -6.69 -19.66 2.62
N ALA A 80 -7.90 -19.25 2.23
CA ALA A 80 -8.70 -19.96 1.24
C ALA A 80 -8.20 -19.78 -0.21
N SER A 81 -7.20 -18.93 -0.45
CA SER A 81 -6.72 -18.56 -1.79
C SER A 81 -5.30 -19.07 -2.05
N LYS A 82 -4.87 -19.02 -3.31
CA LYS A 82 -3.47 -19.20 -3.72
C LYS A 82 -2.73 -17.86 -3.88
N ALA A 83 -3.24 -16.79 -3.28
CA ALA A 83 -2.64 -15.47 -3.44
C ALA A 83 -1.31 -15.39 -2.68
N ARG A 84 -0.30 -14.83 -3.33
CA ARG A 84 0.96 -14.47 -2.67
C ARG A 84 0.83 -13.09 -2.08
N VAL A 85 1.34 -12.88 -0.88
CA VAL A 85 1.27 -11.62 -0.14
C VAL A 85 2.65 -10.98 -0.11
N ILE A 86 2.80 -9.72 -0.51
CA ILE A 86 4.03 -8.97 -0.20
C ILE A 86 3.70 -7.98 0.90
N TYR A 87 4.25 -8.23 2.10
CA TYR A 87 4.14 -7.33 3.23
C TYR A 87 5.31 -6.37 3.30
N VAL A 88 5.07 -5.07 3.25
CA VAL A 88 6.14 -4.08 3.46
C VAL A 88 5.96 -3.46 4.82
N SER A 89 7.03 -3.29 5.60
CA SER A 89 7.01 -2.49 6.82
C SER A 89 8.03 -1.36 6.75
N ARG A 90 7.88 -0.35 7.61
CA ARG A 90 8.82 0.79 7.72
C ARG A 90 8.95 1.19 9.17
N ASN A 91 10.09 1.78 9.55
CA ASN A 91 10.32 2.32 10.90
C ASN A 91 9.11 3.17 11.37
N PRO A 92 8.57 2.91 12.58
CA PRO A 92 7.38 3.60 13.07
C PRO A 92 7.56 5.12 13.20
N LYS A 93 8.78 5.59 13.50
CA LYS A 93 9.08 7.02 13.60
C LYS A 93 8.94 7.70 12.25
N ASP A 94 9.49 7.05 11.21
CA ASP A 94 9.41 7.54 9.84
C ASP A 94 8.02 7.39 9.26
N VAL A 95 7.19 6.49 9.80
CA VAL A 95 5.78 6.31 9.47
C VAL A 95 4.91 7.40 10.12
N LEU A 96 5.19 7.77 11.36
CA LEU A 96 4.45 8.79 12.10
C LEU A 96 4.57 10.19 11.45
N VAL A 97 5.81 10.70 11.29
CA VAL A 97 6.09 12.04 10.72
C VAL A 97 5.41 12.20 9.38
N SER A 98 5.62 11.15 8.63
CA SER A 98 4.96 10.82 7.41
C SER A 98 3.44 10.96 7.45
N PHE A 99 2.75 10.20 8.29
CA PHE A 99 1.29 10.17 8.31
C PHE A 99 0.69 11.51 8.66
N TYR A 100 1.39 12.23 9.55
CA TYR A 100 1.04 13.56 9.97
C TYR A 100 1.01 14.52 8.78
N HIS A 101 2.06 14.52 7.95
CA HIS A 101 2.09 15.34 6.74
C HIS A 101 1.04 14.92 5.72
N PHE A 102 0.78 13.63 5.55
CA PHE A 102 -0.28 13.18 4.65
C PHE A 102 -1.67 13.62 5.10
N HIS A 103 -2.02 13.54 6.39
CA HIS A 103 -3.29 14.08 6.89
C HIS A 103 -3.43 15.58 6.63
N ARG A 104 -2.34 16.34 6.66
CA ARG A 104 -2.37 17.78 6.35
C ARG A 104 -2.51 18.09 4.85
N MET A 105 -2.22 17.13 3.99
CA MET A 105 -2.31 17.29 2.53
C MET A 105 -3.58 16.65 1.95
N ALA A 106 -4.10 15.62 2.60
CA ALA A 106 -5.23 14.82 2.14
C ALA A 106 -6.53 15.40 2.67
N ASN A 107 -7.25 16.15 1.83
CA ASN A 107 -8.52 16.80 2.17
C ASN A 107 -9.66 15.84 2.56
N PHE A 108 -9.48 14.53 2.36
CA PHE A 108 -10.47 13.50 2.73
C PHE A 108 -10.20 12.88 4.10
N LEU A 109 -9.10 13.25 4.76
CA LEU A 109 -8.78 12.81 6.11
C LEU A 109 -9.16 13.89 7.14
N PRO A 110 -9.39 13.53 8.41
CA PRO A 110 -9.52 14.50 9.48
C PRO A 110 -8.27 15.36 9.60
N GLU A 111 -8.46 16.62 10.00
CA GLU A 111 -7.35 17.54 10.28
C GLU A 111 -6.35 16.94 11.28
N ALA A 112 -5.07 17.00 10.93
CA ALA A 112 -4.01 16.35 11.70
C ALA A 112 -3.77 16.99 13.08
N GLY A 113 -4.16 18.26 13.26
CA GLY A 113 -3.90 19.03 14.46
C GLY A 113 -2.40 19.26 14.73
N SER A 114 -2.03 19.35 16.01
CA SER A 114 -0.63 19.49 16.41
C SER A 114 0.10 18.14 16.30
N PHE A 115 1.39 18.17 15.98
CA PHE A 115 2.20 16.96 15.88
C PHE A 115 2.20 16.13 17.18
N SER A 116 2.22 16.80 18.34
CA SER A 116 2.17 16.13 19.65
C SER A 116 0.85 15.37 19.83
N ALA A 117 -0.29 16.00 19.56
CA ALA A 117 -1.59 15.33 19.64
C ALA A 117 -1.69 14.16 18.64
N PHE A 118 -1.13 14.33 17.45
CA PHE A 118 -1.10 13.28 16.44
C PHE A 118 -0.21 12.09 16.85
N LEU A 119 0.95 12.35 17.47
CA LEU A 119 1.81 11.31 18.06
C LEU A 119 1.06 10.51 19.13
N HIS A 120 0.32 11.17 20.02
CA HIS A 120 -0.49 10.48 21.03
C HIS A 120 -1.55 9.59 20.37
N GLN A 121 -2.29 10.09 19.39
CA GLN A 121 -3.27 9.30 18.64
C GLN A 121 -2.65 8.11 17.90
N PHE A 122 -1.46 8.29 17.32
CA PHE A 122 -0.71 7.22 16.66
C PHE A 122 -0.31 6.10 17.64
N LEU A 123 0.21 6.46 18.81
CA LEU A 123 0.62 5.50 19.84
C LEU A 123 -0.59 4.77 20.45
N GLU A 124 -1.73 5.45 20.59
CA GLU A 124 -2.98 4.86 21.06
C GLU A 124 -3.71 4.06 19.97
N GLY A 125 -3.22 4.05 18.73
CA GLY A 125 -3.84 3.34 17.61
C GLY A 125 -5.20 3.89 17.18
N LYS A 126 -5.46 5.18 17.44
CA LYS A 126 -6.73 5.87 17.14
C LYS A 126 -6.79 6.45 15.72
N LEU A 127 -5.69 6.37 14.97
CA LEU A 127 -5.64 6.85 13.59
C LEU A 127 -6.25 5.83 12.62
N HIS A 128 -6.44 6.24 11.36
CA HIS A 128 -6.90 5.35 10.30
C HIS A 128 -6.04 4.08 10.22
N TYR A 129 -6.71 2.95 10.01
CA TYR A 129 -6.13 1.60 9.99
C TYR A 129 -5.61 1.08 11.34
N GLY A 130 -5.81 1.83 12.43
CA GLY A 130 -5.58 1.39 13.80
C GLY A 130 -4.12 1.49 14.27
N SER A 131 -3.77 0.65 15.23
CA SER A 131 -2.44 0.58 15.83
C SER A 131 -1.41 0.04 14.83
N TRP A 132 -0.36 0.82 14.58
CA TRP A 132 0.77 0.38 13.75
C TRP A 132 1.43 -0.88 14.31
N PHE A 133 1.55 -0.97 15.63
CA PHE A 133 2.18 -2.12 16.31
C PHE A 133 1.37 -3.39 16.09
N ASP A 134 0.04 -3.31 16.26
CA ASP A 134 -0.85 -4.44 16.05
C ASP A 134 -0.91 -4.83 14.58
N HIS A 135 -0.85 -3.86 13.68
CA HIS A 135 -0.82 -4.12 12.24
C HIS A 135 0.43 -4.90 11.83
N ILE A 136 1.63 -4.47 12.27
CA ILE A 136 2.86 -5.24 12.02
C ILE A 136 2.76 -6.63 12.62
N LYS A 137 2.44 -6.71 13.91
CA LYS A 137 2.36 -7.99 14.61
C LYS A 137 1.39 -8.95 13.92
N GLY A 138 0.22 -8.46 13.51
CA GLY A 138 -0.80 -9.26 12.83
C GLY A 138 -0.30 -9.87 11.52
N TRP A 139 0.35 -9.08 10.67
CA TRP A 139 0.86 -9.57 9.39
C TRP A 139 2.14 -10.41 9.50
N THR A 140 3.09 -10.04 10.36
CA THR A 140 4.38 -10.73 10.44
C THR A 140 4.32 -12.02 11.26
N SER A 141 3.42 -12.12 12.24
CA SER A 141 3.28 -13.34 13.06
C SER A 141 2.68 -14.53 12.29
N GLN A 142 2.07 -14.27 11.13
CA GLN A 142 1.34 -15.26 10.33
C GLN A 142 2.07 -15.56 9.01
N ALA A 143 3.35 -15.18 8.91
CA ALA A 143 4.14 -15.32 7.71
C ALA A 143 4.35 -16.79 7.28
N SER A 144 4.23 -17.76 8.20
CA SER A 144 4.30 -19.19 7.90
C SER A 144 3.01 -19.74 7.28
N ASP A 145 1.88 -19.15 7.64
CA ASP A 145 0.54 -19.68 7.32
C ASP A 145 -0.01 -19.07 6.03
N LEU A 146 0.61 -17.97 5.59
CA LEU A 146 0.35 -17.30 4.34
C LEU A 146 1.56 -17.43 3.42
N ASN A 147 1.35 -17.37 2.10
CA ASN A 147 2.44 -17.22 1.14
C ASN A 147 2.94 -15.76 1.16
N LEU A 148 3.51 -15.34 2.29
CA LEU A 148 3.82 -13.96 2.61
C LEU A 148 5.33 -13.69 2.55
N LEU A 149 5.71 -12.70 1.75
CA LEU A 149 7.04 -12.14 1.69
C LEU A 149 7.08 -10.84 2.49
N HIS A 150 7.80 -10.82 3.61
CA HIS A 150 8.01 -9.61 4.40
C HIS A 150 9.26 -8.86 3.93
N VAL A 151 9.10 -7.59 3.59
CA VAL A 151 10.14 -6.66 3.15
C VAL A 151 10.09 -5.41 4.02
N THR A 152 11.22 -4.74 4.22
CA THR A 152 11.25 -3.43 4.89
C THR A 152 11.59 -2.33 3.90
N TYR A 153 10.97 -1.16 4.05
CA TYR A 153 11.24 0.02 3.22
C TYR A 153 12.72 0.39 3.22
N GLU A 154 13.38 0.27 4.37
CA GLU A 154 14.80 0.58 4.53
C GLU A 154 15.68 -0.36 3.68
N LYS A 155 15.31 -1.65 3.58
CA LYS A 155 16.02 -2.58 2.69
C LYS A 155 15.76 -2.27 1.22
N MET A 156 14.54 -1.87 0.87
CA MET A 156 14.22 -1.48 -0.51
C MET A 156 14.98 -0.22 -0.94
N SER A 157 15.08 0.79 -0.06
CA SER A 157 15.75 2.05 -0.37
C SER A 157 17.27 1.95 -0.44
N MET A 158 17.87 0.92 0.17
CA MET A 158 19.30 0.63 0.04
C MET A 158 19.68 0.12 -1.36
N VAL A 159 18.72 -0.41 -2.13
CA VAL A 159 18.92 -0.78 -3.54
C VAL A 159 18.76 0.48 -4.39
N LYS A 160 19.85 1.26 -4.52
CA LYS A 160 19.85 2.55 -5.23
C LYS A 160 19.41 2.42 -6.70
N MET A 161 18.19 2.87 -6.99
CA MET A 161 17.90 3.63 -8.21
C MET A 161 17.62 5.06 -7.76
N SER A 162 18.54 5.96 -8.10
CA SER A 162 18.53 7.37 -7.70
C SER A 162 17.33 8.10 -8.30
N LEU A 163 16.44 8.64 -7.45
CA LEU A 163 15.96 10.03 -7.51
C LEU A 163 14.97 10.29 -6.34
N TYR A 164 15.17 11.43 -5.68
CA TYR A 164 14.32 12.14 -4.72
C TYR A 164 12.88 11.64 -4.53
N LEU A 165 12.47 11.31 -3.30
CA LEU A 165 11.55 12.13 -2.50
C LEU A 165 11.25 11.44 -1.16
N LEU A 166 11.54 12.16 -0.09
CA LEU A 166 11.31 11.78 1.30
C LEU A 166 9.87 12.16 1.67
N LEU A 167 8.87 11.28 1.53
CA LEU A 167 7.57 11.46 2.21
C LEU A 167 6.74 10.14 2.20
N VAL A 168 6.48 9.65 3.42
CA VAL A 168 5.21 9.08 3.89
C VAL A 168 4.74 7.65 3.60
N LEU A 169 4.77 6.86 4.69
CA LEU A 169 4.10 5.62 5.10
C LEU A 169 4.16 4.43 4.16
N VAL A 170 4.10 3.25 4.76
CA VAL A 170 2.93 2.36 4.64
C VAL A 170 3.34 0.90 4.93
N LEU A 171 2.42 0.19 5.59
CA LEU A 171 2.30 -1.26 5.63
C LEU A 171 1.45 -1.77 4.46
N PHE A 172 2.00 -2.62 3.57
CA PHE A 172 1.28 -3.14 2.38
C PHE A 172 0.94 -4.59 2.49
N CYS A 173 -0.12 -5.04 1.82
CA CYS A 173 -0.21 -6.41 1.33
C CYS A 173 -0.48 -6.40 -0.17
N PHE A 174 0.41 -7.02 -0.95
CA PHE A 174 0.20 -7.22 -2.39
C PHE A 174 -0.30 -8.62 -2.66
N PHE A 175 -1.39 -8.79 -3.39
CA PHE A 175 -1.78 -10.09 -3.91
C PHE A 175 -1.19 -10.33 -5.29
N VAL A 176 -0.43 -11.40 -5.46
CA VAL A 176 -0.03 -11.90 -6.79
C VAL A 176 -0.58 -13.32 -6.96
N SER A 177 -1.55 -13.49 -7.86
CA SER A 177 -1.95 -14.82 -8.36
C SER A 177 -1.20 -15.11 -9.66
N LEU A 178 -0.03 -15.74 -9.61
CA LEU A 178 0.59 -16.27 -10.82
C LEU A 178 -0.21 -17.47 -11.36
N PRO A 179 -0.36 -17.62 -12.69
CA PRO A 179 -0.83 -18.88 -13.26
C PRO A 179 0.17 -20.01 -12.96
N ALA A 180 -0.36 -21.22 -12.85
CA ALA A 180 0.41 -22.45 -12.61
C ALA A 180 1.47 -22.69 -13.69
#